data_AF-A0A178YIQ1-F1
#
_entry.id   AF-A0A178YIQ1-F1
#
_cell.length_a   1.000
_cell.length_b   1.000
_cell.length_c   1.000
_cell.angle_alpha   90.00
_cell.angle_beta   90.00
_cell.angle_gamma   90.00
#
_symmetry.space_group_name_H-M   'P 1'
#
loop_
_entity.id
_entity.type
_entity.pdbx_description
1 polymer ?
#
loop_
_entity_poly.entity_id
_entity_poly.type
_entity_poly.pdbx_seq_one_letter_code
_entity_poly.pdbx_strand_id
1 'polypeptide(L)'
;MSKSGRELIPELKAVLSSRRYSPVVIGNYCAYAQEFLDYLGHRGIMVADVTEAEVARYLCDAVALFRKRRGRNPGKRWHEIPQSGIHALLRLVQHQWPPAPKATCAADRLRLAICNEYETWLREERGLAWASIDAFLWGARHFLAWQLERSGAEDLMEVSVGGHCKVISGLMQR
;
A
#
# COMPACT_ATOMS: atom_id res chain seq x y z
N MET A 1 5.18 -24.73 -0.11
CA MET A 1 3.76 -25.14 0.03
C MET A 1 2.93 -23.87 0.05
N SER A 2 2.07 -23.65 -0.94
CA SER A 2 1.22 -22.45 -0.99
C SER A 2 0.11 -22.60 0.06
N LYS A 3 0.18 -21.80 1.14
CA LYS A 3 -0.85 -21.78 2.18
C LYS A 3 -2.19 -21.38 1.56
N SER A 4 -3.23 -22.18 1.80
CA SER A 4 -4.58 -21.86 1.31
C SER A 4 -5.15 -20.66 2.07
N GLY A 5 -5.98 -19.84 1.41
CA GLY A 5 -6.57 -18.65 2.02
C GLY A 5 -7.29 -18.89 3.36
N ARG A 6 -7.76 -20.13 3.59
CA ARG A 6 -8.40 -20.56 4.86
C ARG A 6 -7.45 -20.58 6.06
N GLU A 7 -6.15 -20.74 5.85
CA GLU A 7 -5.15 -20.81 6.94
C GLU A 7 -4.57 -19.43 7.27
N LEU A 8 -4.64 -18.49 6.32
CA LEU A 8 -3.99 -17.18 6.43
C LEU A 8 -4.68 -16.24 7.42
N ILE A 9 -6.01 -16.27 7.52
CA ILE A 9 -6.75 -15.38 8.45
C ILE A 9 -6.53 -15.76 9.92
N PRO A 10 -6.60 -17.05 10.33
CA PRO A 10 -6.23 -17.45 11.68
C PRO A 10 -4.78 -17.06 12.04
N GLU A 11 -3.85 -17.23 11.12
CA GLU A 11 -2.44 -16.88 11.32
C GLU A 11 -2.24 -15.36 11.44
N LEU A 12 -2.89 -14.57 10.58
CA LEU A 12 -2.91 -13.11 10.68
C LEU A 12 -3.47 -12.67 12.03
N LYS A 13 -4.57 -13.27 12.49
CA LYS A 13 -5.15 -13.00 13.81
C LYS A 13 -4.14 -13.26 14.93
N ALA A 14 -3.41 -14.37 14.88
CA ALA A 14 -2.38 -14.71 15.87
C ALA A 14 -1.23 -13.69 15.88
N VAL A 15 -0.75 -13.28 14.70
CA VAL A 15 0.31 -12.26 14.56
C VAL A 15 -0.14 -10.89 15.07
N LEU A 16 -1.35 -10.46 14.78
CA LEU A 16 -1.86 -9.18 15.28
C LEU A 16 -2.07 -9.22 16.80
N SER A 17 -2.49 -10.37 17.34
CA SER A 17 -2.66 -10.58 18.77
C SER A 17 -1.31 -10.52 19.51
N SER A 18 -0.26 -11.16 18.98
CA SER A 18 1.08 -11.12 19.58
C SER A 18 1.68 -9.71 19.57
N ARG A 19 1.33 -8.91 18.55
CA ARG A 19 1.68 -7.49 18.45
C ARG A 19 0.78 -6.56 19.28
N ARG A 20 -0.09 -7.10 20.14
CA ARG A 20 -0.96 -6.35 21.07
C ARG A 20 -1.94 -5.38 20.39
N TYR A 21 -2.36 -5.68 19.16
CA TYR A 21 -3.46 -4.94 18.54
C TYR A 21 -4.76 -5.14 19.32
N SER A 22 -5.64 -4.14 19.32
CA SER A 22 -6.93 -4.26 20.00
C SER A 22 -7.85 -5.25 19.28
N PRO A 23 -8.78 -5.93 19.98
CA PRO A 23 -9.70 -6.89 19.36
C PRO A 23 -10.50 -6.32 18.18
N VAL A 24 -10.87 -5.04 18.28
CA VAL A 24 -11.59 -4.32 17.21
C VAL A 24 -10.72 -4.17 15.96
N VAL A 25 -9.45 -3.78 16.13
CA VAL A 25 -8.53 -3.62 14.99
C VAL A 25 -8.21 -4.99 14.37
N ILE A 26 -8.02 -6.01 15.19
CA ILE A 26 -7.83 -7.40 14.73
C ILE A 26 -9.02 -7.85 13.87
N GLY A 27 -10.24 -7.65 14.35
CA GLY A 27 -11.46 -7.99 13.62
C GLY A 27 -11.55 -7.27 12.26
N ASN A 28 -11.29 -5.96 12.26
CA ASN A 28 -11.29 -5.17 11.02
C ASN A 28 -10.23 -5.65 10.03
N TYR A 29 -9.00 -5.88 10.49
CA TYR A 29 -7.91 -6.33 9.62
C TYR A 29 -8.22 -7.69 8.99
N CYS A 30 -8.73 -8.64 9.79
CA CYS A 30 -9.13 -9.94 9.29
C CYS A 30 -10.27 -9.85 8.27
N ALA A 31 -11.27 -8.97 8.50
CA ALA A 31 -12.37 -8.77 7.55
C ALA A 31 -11.88 -8.23 6.21
N TYR A 32 -11.05 -7.18 6.21
CA TYR A 32 -10.49 -6.61 4.98
C TYR A 32 -9.53 -7.57 4.27
N ALA A 33 -8.73 -8.33 5.02
CA ALA A 33 -7.88 -9.37 4.47
C ALA A 33 -8.69 -10.50 3.82
N GLN A 34 -9.81 -10.91 4.42
CA GLN A 34 -10.69 -11.92 3.83
C GLN A 34 -11.33 -11.42 2.53
N GLU A 35 -11.88 -10.20 2.51
CA GLU A 35 -12.46 -9.63 1.29
C GLU A 35 -11.42 -9.52 0.16
N PHE A 36 -10.16 -9.24 0.49
CA PHE A 36 -9.08 -9.22 -0.47
C PHE A 36 -8.71 -10.62 -0.98
N LEU A 37 -8.63 -11.62 -0.09
CA LEU A 37 -8.40 -13.02 -0.50
C LEU A 37 -9.50 -13.54 -1.42
N ASP A 38 -10.76 -13.18 -1.13
CA ASP A 38 -11.88 -13.52 -2.00
C ASP A 38 -11.69 -12.88 -3.38
N TYR A 39 -11.32 -11.59 -3.44
CA TYR A 39 -11.03 -10.90 -4.71
C TYR A 39 -9.92 -11.58 -5.52
N LEU A 40 -8.82 -11.98 -4.87
CA LEU A 40 -7.73 -12.70 -5.53
C LEU A 40 -8.20 -14.06 -6.07
N GLY A 41 -8.99 -14.79 -5.27
CA GLY A 41 -9.57 -16.07 -5.67
C GLY A 41 -10.44 -15.96 -6.93
N HIS A 42 -11.28 -14.91 -7.03
CA HIS A 42 -12.10 -14.66 -8.23
C HIS A 42 -11.26 -14.37 -9.48
N ARG A 43 -10.02 -13.90 -9.32
CA ARG A 43 -9.11 -13.56 -10.43
C ARG A 43 -8.03 -14.61 -10.69
N GLY A 44 -8.00 -15.68 -9.90
CA GLY A 44 -6.96 -16.71 -9.99
C GLY A 44 -5.56 -16.21 -9.63
N ILE A 45 -5.45 -15.12 -8.86
CA ILE A 45 -4.17 -14.55 -8.44
C ILE A 45 -3.74 -15.23 -7.13
N MET A 46 -2.50 -15.70 -7.08
CA MET A 46 -1.92 -16.28 -5.88
C MET A 46 -1.46 -15.15 -4.94
N VAL A 47 -1.76 -15.27 -3.64
CA VAL A 47 -1.38 -14.26 -2.63
C VAL A 47 0.14 -14.02 -2.56
N ALA A 48 0.94 -15.02 -2.90
CA ALA A 48 2.40 -14.93 -2.94
C ALA A 48 2.92 -14.07 -4.10
N ASP A 49 2.14 -13.97 -5.18
CA ASP A 49 2.51 -13.27 -6.42
C ASP A 49 1.86 -11.88 -6.52
N VAL A 50 1.12 -11.48 -5.49
CA VAL A 50 0.45 -10.17 -5.44
C VAL A 50 1.47 -9.05 -5.57
N THR A 51 1.16 -8.10 -6.43
CA THR A 51 1.91 -6.89 -6.72
C THR A 51 1.23 -5.65 -6.16
N GLU A 52 1.96 -4.54 -6.03
CA GLU A 52 1.38 -3.27 -5.58
C GLU A 52 0.21 -2.81 -6.48
N ALA A 53 0.29 -3.08 -7.79
CA ALA A 53 -0.74 -2.73 -8.76
C ALA A 53 -2.05 -3.49 -8.51
N GLU A 54 -1.99 -4.75 -8.08
CA GLU A 54 -3.18 -5.54 -7.76
C GLU A 54 -3.87 -5.05 -6.49
N VAL A 55 -3.10 -4.66 -5.48
CA VAL A 55 -3.64 -4.03 -4.27
C VAL A 55 -4.29 -2.68 -4.60
N ALA A 56 -3.64 -1.85 -5.40
CA ALA A 56 -4.19 -0.57 -5.85
C ALA A 56 -5.52 -0.75 -6.59
N ARG A 57 -5.55 -1.68 -7.55
CA ARG A 57 -6.75 -2.01 -8.31
C ARG A 57 -7.90 -2.52 -7.42
N TYR A 58 -7.59 -3.39 -6.45
CA TYR A 58 -8.59 -3.82 -5.46
C TYR A 58 -9.14 -2.64 -4.66
N LEU A 59 -8.30 -1.73 -4.18
CA LEU A 59 -8.76 -0.56 -3.40
C LEU A 59 -9.64 0.37 -4.24
N CYS A 60 -9.32 0.57 -5.53
CA CYS A 60 -10.19 1.28 -6.47
C CYS A 60 -11.56 0.60 -6.60
N ASP A 61 -11.58 -0.72 -6.80
CA ASP A 61 -12.82 -1.52 -6.89
C ASP A 61 -13.63 -1.44 -5.58
N ALA A 62 -12.96 -1.49 -4.43
CA ALA A 62 -13.58 -1.40 -3.10
C ALA A 62 -14.21 -0.01 -2.86
N VAL A 63 -13.57 1.07 -3.32
CA VAL A 63 -14.14 2.43 -3.29
C VAL A 63 -15.39 2.52 -4.17
N ALA A 64 -15.36 1.95 -5.37
CA ALA A 64 -16.52 1.93 -6.26
C ALA A 64 -17.69 1.15 -5.62
N LEU A 65 -17.40 0.02 -4.99
CA LEU A 65 -18.39 -0.78 -4.28
C LEU A 65 -18.95 -0.05 -3.04
N PHE A 66 -18.10 0.65 -2.29
CA PHE A 66 -18.54 1.49 -1.17
C PHE A 66 -19.53 2.56 -1.64
N ARG A 67 -19.20 3.28 -2.72
CA ARG A 67 -20.06 4.30 -3.31
C ARG A 67 -21.41 3.72 -3.71
N LYS A 68 -21.41 2.57 -4.40
CA LYS A 68 -22.63 1.86 -4.80
C LYS A 68 -23.50 1.48 -3.60
N ARG A 69 -22.89 1.02 -2.50
CA ARG A 69 -23.61 0.55 -1.30
C ARG A 69 -24.10 1.69 -0.39
N ARG A 70 -23.35 2.80 -0.30
CA ARG A 70 -23.57 3.86 0.69
C ARG A 70 -24.07 5.17 0.09
N GLY A 71 -24.15 5.27 -1.24
CA GLY A 71 -24.61 6.48 -1.94
C GLY A 71 -23.71 7.71 -1.75
N ARG A 72 -22.51 7.54 -1.18
CA ARG A 72 -21.57 8.62 -0.91
C ARG A 72 -20.13 8.17 -1.06
N ASN A 73 -19.25 9.14 -1.25
CA ASN A 73 -17.81 8.88 -1.26
C ASN A 73 -17.33 8.47 0.15
N PRO A 74 -16.37 7.53 0.22
CA PRO A 74 -15.67 7.28 1.47
C PRO A 74 -14.88 8.52 1.90
N GLY A 75 -14.61 8.66 3.20
CA GLY A 75 -13.77 9.76 3.71
C GLY A 75 -12.34 9.66 3.17
N LYS A 76 -11.59 10.78 3.14
CA LYS A 76 -10.23 10.85 2.56
C LYS A 76 -9.31 9.71 3.04
N ARG A 77 -9.36 9.36 4.32
CA ARG A 77 -8.53 8.32 4.97
C ARG A 77 -9.14 6.91 5.02
N TRP A 78 -10.27 6.69 4.34
CA TRP A 78 -10.98 5.41 4.42
C TRP A 78 -10.12 4.24 3.93
N HIS A 79 -9.27 4.47 2.92
CA HIS A 79 -8.42 3.44 2.32
C HIS A 79 -7.30 2.97 3.25
N GLU A 80 -6.84 3.80 4.19
CA GLU A 80 -5.72 3.49 5.09
C GLU A 80 -6.02 2.27 5.99
N ILE A 81 -7.29 2.09 6.39
CA ILE A 81 -7.73 1.01 7.27
C ILE A 81 -7.74 -0.36 6.59
N PRO A 82 -8.44 -0.58 5.44
CA PRO A 82 -8.37 -1.82 4.69
C PRO A 82 -6.96 -2.12 4.20
N GLN A 83 -6.24 -1.09 3.76
CA GLN A 83 -4.86 -1.22 3.30
C GLN A 83 -3.94 -1.79 4.39
N SER A 84 -4.08 -1.33 5.65
CA SER A 84 -3.23 -1.82 6.73
C SER A 84 -3.42 -3.31 7.02
N GLY A 85 -4.67 -3.80 6.96
CA GLY A 85 -4.98 -5.23 7.11
C GLY A 85 -4.43 -6.07 5.95
N ILE A 86 -4.59 -5.58 4.71
CA ILE A 86 -4.08 -6.24 3.51
C ILE A 86 -2.54 -6.28 3.53
N HIS A 87 -1.88 -5.19 3.91
CA HIS A 87 -0.42 -5.16 4.03
C HIS A 87 0.09 -6.09 5.14
N ALA A 88 -0.64 -6.21 6.25
CA ALA A 88 -0.30 -7.16 7.30
C ALA A 88 -0.39 -8.62 6.80
N LEU A 89 -1.43 -8.95 6.02
CA LEU A 89 -1.55 -10.24 5.34
C LEU A 89 -0.40 -10.48 4.36
N LEU A 90 -0.06 -9.50 3.53
CA LEU A 90 0.98 -9.65 2.51
C LEU A 90 2.37 -9.78 3.14
N ARG A 91 2.67 -9.06 4.23
CA ARG A 91 3.90 -9.29 5.01
C ARG A 91 3.97 -10.68 5.60
N LEU A 92 2.84 -11.27 6.00
CA LEU A 92 2.81 -12.63 6.52
C LEU A 92 3.20 -13.66 5.45
N VAL A 93 2.73 -13.45 4.21
CA VAL A 93 2.91 -14.42 3.11
C VAL A 93 4.23 -14.20 2.36
N GLN A 94 4.54 -12.95 2.02
CA GLN A 94 5.70 -12.58 1.20
C GLN A 94 6.94 -12.23 2.03
N HIS A 95 6.83 -12.26 3.37
CA HIS A 95 7.84 -11.84 4.36
C HIS A 95 8.20 -10.35 4.34
N GLN A 96 8.19 -9.72 3.17
CA GLN A 96 8.42 -8.30 2.96
C GLN A 96 7.29 -7.73 2.09
N TRP A 97 6.64 -6.67 2.57
CA TRP A 97 5.66 -5.93 1.79
C TRP A 97 5.80 -4.42 2.07
N PRO A 98 5.79 -3.58 1.03
CA PRO A 98 5.71 -3.96 -0.39
C PRO A 98 6.95 -4.69 -0.89
N PRO A 99 6.84 -5.47 -1.99
CA PRO A 99 7.95 -6.26 -2.52
C PRO A 99 9.09 -5.31 -2.88
N ALA A 100 10.35 -5.73 -2.65
CA ALA A 100 11.49 -4.97 -3.11
C ALA A 100 11.35 -4.70 -4.62
N PRO A 101 11.25 -3.44 -5.07
CA PRO A 101 10.96 -3.16 -6.47
C PRO A 101 12.14 -3.64 -7.33
N LYS A 102 11.89 -4.59 -8.24
CA LYS A 102 12.88 -4.93 -9.27
C LYS A 102 12.92 -3.77 -10.25
N ALA A 103 13.96 -2.94 -10.17
CA ALA A 103 14.14 -1.83 -11.09
C ALA A 103 14.44 -2.36 -12.50
N THR A 104 13.40 -2.50 -13.31
CA THR A 104 13.51 -3.06 -14.67
C THR A 104 13.84 -1.98 -15.70
N CYS A 105 13.50 -0.71 -15.43
CA CYS A 105 13.79 0.41 -16.32
C CYS A 105 14.31 1.66 -15.59
N ALA A 106 14.69 2.70 -16.34
CA ALA A 106 15.18 3.97 -15.78
C ALA A 106 14.12 4.70 -14.94
N ALA A 107 12.84 4.62 -15.32
CA ALA A 107 11.74 5.18 -14.56
C ALA A 107 11.56 4.48 -13.20
N ASP A 108 11.75 3.16 -13.13
CA ASP A 108 11.72 2.41 -11.87
C ASP A 108 12.86 2.85 -10.94
N ARG A 109 14.07 3.05 -11.48
CA ARG A 109 15.21 3.55 -10.72
C ARG A 109 14.96 4.94 -10.16
N LEU A 110 14.36 5.83 -10.95
CA LEU A 110 14.03 7.19 -10.49
C LEU A 110 12.98 7.16 -9.38
N ARG A 111 11.92 6.36 -9.52
CA ARG A 111 10.89 6.22 -8.48
C ARG A 111 11.46 5.65 -7.18
N LEU A 112 12.34 4.67 -7.29
CA LEU A 112 13.06 4.11 -6.14
C LEU A 112 13.92 5.15 -5.43
N ALA A 113 14.69 5.94 -6.19
CA ALA A 113 15.53 7.00 -5.62
C ALA A 113 14.67 8.01 -4.85
N ILE A 114 13.57 8.48 -5.45
CA ILE A 114 12.64 9.42 -4.81
C ILE A 114 12.03 8.82 -3.53
N CYS A 115 11.61 7.55 -3.55
CA CYS A 115 11.06 6.89 -2.36
C CYS A 115 12.10 6.71 -1.25
N ASN A 116 13.33 6.34 -1.58
CA ASN A 116 14.41 6.16 -0.59
C ASN A 116 14.79 7.50 0.06
N GLU A 117 14.88 8.57 -0.71
CA GLU A 117 15.13 9.92 -0.18
C GLU A 117 13.98 10.38 0.74
N TYR A 118 12.74 10.12 0.34
CA TYR A 118 11.58 10.45 1.16
C TYR A 118 11.53 9.64 2.46
N GLU A 119 11.89 8.36 2.43
CA GLU A 119 12.02 7.51 3.62
C GLU A 119 13.07 8.09 4.58
N THR A 120 14.27 8.37 4.07
CA THR A 120 15.37 8.96 4.85
C THR A 120 14.92 10.27 5.49
N TRP A 121 14.26 11.15 4.75
CA TRP A 121 13.76 12.42 5.27
C TRP A 121 12.67 12.24 6.35
N LEU A 122 11.70 11.34 6.15
CA LEU A 122 10.67 11.06 7.16
C LEU A 122 11.26 10.46 8.44
N ARG A 123 12.34 9.69 8.31
CA ARG A 123 13.03 9.09 9.45
C ARG A 123 13.91 10.10 10.18
N GLU A 124 14.75 10.82 9.46
CA GLU A 124 15.84 11.63 10.03
C GLU A 124 15.39 13.05 10.38
N GLU A 125 14.58 13.68 9.53
CA GLU A 125 14.13 15.06 9.73
C GLU A 125 12.79 15.14 10.47
N ARG A 126 11.93 14.13 10.34
CA ARG A 126 10.61 14.10 10.99
C ARG A 126 10.53 13.15 12.18
N GLY A 127 11.49 12.24 12.34
CA GLY A 127 11.53 11.30 13.46
C GLY A 127 10.30 10.38 13.53
N LEU A 128 9.65 10.09 12.41
CA LEU A 128 8.40 9.34 12.42
C LEU A 128 8.61 7.86 12.76
N ALA A 129 7.61 7.25 13.39
CA ALA A 129 7.58 5.81 13.61
C ALA A 129 7.51 5.05 12.28
N TRP A 130 8.15 3.87 12.23
CA TRP A 130 8.20 3.00 11.05
C TRP A 130 6.83 2.73 10.40
N ALA A 131 5.79 2.50 11.21
CA ALA A 131 4.43 2.27 10.69
C ALA A 131 3.85 3.49 9.96
N SER A 132 4.20 4.71 10.40
CA SER A 132 3.79 5.95 9.74
C SER A 132 4.58 6.18 8.46
N ILE A 133 5.90 5.90 8.49
CA ILE A 133 6.78 5.97 7.32
C ILE A 133 6.26 5.04 6.21
N ASP A 134 5.93 3.79 6.55
CA ASP A 134 5.34 2.81 5.64
C ASP A 134 4.08 3.34 4.94
N ALA A 135 3.17 3.98 5.70
CA ALA A 135 1.93 4.52 5.16
C ALA A 135 2.19 5.67 4.17
N PHE A 136 3.12 6.58 4.50
CA PHE A 136 3.49 7.69 3.61
C PHE A 136 4.22 7.20 2.35
N LEU A 137 5.14 6.24 2.49
CA LEU A 137 5.89 5.69 1.36
C LEU A 137 4.97 4.96 0.38
N TRP A 138 3.97 4.23 0.87
CA TRP A 138 2.98 3.61 -0.01
C TRP A 138 2.23 4.65 -0.84
N GLY A 139 1.75 5.73 -0.19
CA GLY A 139 1.08 6.80 -0.91
C GLY A 139 1.98 7.44 -1.97
N ALA A 140 3.27 7.64 -1.64
CA ALA A 140 4.24 8.24 -2.54
C ALA A 140 4.52 7.32 -3.73
N ARG A 141 4.71 6.02 -3.48
CA ARG A 141 4.85 5.01 -4.55
C ARG A 141 3.64 5.02 -5.46
N HIS A 142 2.44 4.98 -4.92
CA HIS A 142 1.21 4.99 -5.71
C HIS A 142 1.06 6.26 -6.56
N PHE A 143 1.32 7.42 -5.97
CA PHE A 143 1.29 8.70 -6.67
C PHE A 143 2.28 8.72 -7.85
N LEU A 144 3.52 8.28 -7.63
CA LEU A 144 4.55 8.24 -8.67
C LEU A 144 4.21 7.23 -9.79
N ALA A 145 3.48 6.15 -9.49
CA ALA A 145 2.96 5.23 -10.51
C ALA A 145 1.93 5.90 -11.38
N TRP A 146 0.94 6.48 -10.72
CA TRP A 146 -0.13 7.19 -11.38
C TRP A 146 0.40 8.34 -12.26
N GLN A 147 1.39 9.10 -11.78
CA GLN A 147 1.99 10.19 -12.55
C GLN A 147 2.75 9.68 -13.78
N LEU A 148 3.52 8.60 -13.63
CA LEU A 148 4.27 8.01 -14.74
C LEU A 148 3.36 7.50 -15.87
N GLU A 149 2.24 6.86 -15.52
CA GLU A 149 1.25 6.38 -16.48
C GLU A 149 0.60 7.52 -17.28
N ARG A 150 0.51 8.71 -16.69
CA ARG A 150 -0.21 9.85 -17.26
C ARG A 150 0.68 10.80 -18.05
N SER A 151 1.91 11.04 -17.60
CA SER A 151 2.78 12.08 -18.16
C SER A 151 4.09 11.56 -18.76
N GLY A 152 4.42 10.27 -18.61
CA GLY A 152 5.70 9.72 -19.06
C GLY A 152 6.88 10.10 -18.15
N ALA A 153 8.07 9.57 -18.44
CA ALA A 153 9.23 9.68 -17.57
C ALA A 153 9.86 11.08 -17.51
N GLU A 154 9.65 11.91 -18.54
CA GLU A 154 10.21 13.27 -18.63
C GLU A 154 9.57 14.24 -17.62
N ASP A 155 8.26 14.14 -17.40
CA ASP A 155 7.51 14.95 -16.41
C ASP A 155 7.87 14.55 -14.96
N LEU A 156 8.31 13.29 -14.77
CA LEU A 156 8.83 12.80 -13.48
C LEU A 156 10.19 13.45 -13.13
N MET A 157 10.96 13.84 -14.16
CA MET A 157 12.24 14.55 -13.98
C MET A 157 12.03 16.04 -13.65
N GLU A 158 10.91 16.65 -14.06
CA GLU A 158 10.57 18.02 -13.62
C GLU A 158 10.20 18.11 -12.13
N VAL A 159 9.58 17.05 -11.57
CA VAL A 159 9.42 16.90 -10.10
C VAL A 159 10.79 16.73 -9.40
N SER A 160 11.83 16.39 -10.16
CA SER A 160 13.17 16.02 -9.70
C SER A 160 14.20 17.17 -9.70
N VAL A 161 13.82 18.43 -9.99
CA VAL A 161 14.77 19.55 -9.97
C VAL A 161 14.44 20.53 -8.84
N GLY A 162 15.09 20.32 -7.69
CA GLY A 162 15.19 21.31 -6.60
C GLY A 162 14.09 21.21 -5.55
N GLY A 163 14.29 20.36 -4.53
CA GLY A 163 13.46 20.33 -3.31
C GLY A 163 12.42 19.21 -3.25
N HIS A 164 12.84 17.98 -3.55
CA HIS A 164 12.03 16.76 -3.68
C HIS A 164 11.04 16.50 -2.52
N CYS A 165 11.45 16.66 -1.26
CA CYS A 165 10.61 16.29 -0.11
C CYS A 165 9.47 17.28 0.19
N LYS A 166 9.61 18.56 -0.19
CA LYS A 166 8.55 19.58 0.00
C LYS A 166 7.44 19.44 -1.03
N VAL A 167 7.78 19.07 -2.26
CA VAL A 167 6.82 18.92 -3.37
C VAL A 167 5.89 17.74 -3.13
N ILE A 168 6.42 16.57 -2.74
CA ILE A 168 5.62 15.38 -2.42
C ILE A 168 4.69 15.63 -1.22
N SER A 169 5.22 16.24 -0.14
CA SER A 169 4.40 16.60 1.02
C SER A 169 3.32 17.64 0.69
N GLY A 170 3.60 18.60 -0.20
CA GLY A 170 2.64 19.63 -0.61
C GLY A 170 1.56 19.12 -1.55
N LEU A 171 1.86 18.11 -2.37
CA LEU A 171 0.91 17.46 -3.28
C LEU A 171 0.00 16.47 -2.56
N MET A 172 0.49 15.77 -1.54
CA MET A 172 -0.29 14.82 -0.75
C MET A 172 -1.24 15.48 0.28
N GLN A 173 -1.09 16.78 0.56
CA GLN A 173 -1.89 17.52 1.54
C GLN A 173 -3.07 18.29 0.94
N ARG A 174 -3.29 18.26 -0.38
CA ARG A 174 -4.49 18.84 -1.05
C ARG A 174 -5.58 17.76 -1.21
#